data_AF-A0A535L3I2-F1
#
_entry.id   AF-A0A535L3I2-F1
#
_cell.length_a   1.000
_cell.length_b   1.000
_cell.length_c   1.000
_cell.angle_alpha   90.00
_cell.angle_beta   90.00
_cell.angle_gamma   90.00
#
_symmetry.space_group_name_H-M   'P 1'
#
loop_
_entity.id
_entity.type
_entity.pdbx_description
1 polymer ?
#
loop_
_entity_poly.entity_id
_entity_poly.type
_entity_poly.pdbx_seq_one_letter_code
_entity_poly.pdbx_strand_id
1 'polypeptide(L)'
;MKLVDLTHIFSIHTPGWVGYPSPKLSYFQRHATNGIVSQYLETPLHAGTHFDGEMHIVSGGKDMASVPLTTLCREGVIVDLSDEMDDWSVIKPKQVTDRMEVKQGDIVVFHTGWHRFYNGRPEEDEERYFLRHPGGDRSLAEWIVEMKLAWTAVDCGSGDHPMNTTIRTKRPDATREYEKRMGTKVNDVWPEDDLFVMHRVPFRAGITHVENLGGDVEQALNKRCLIGAFPIPIEGGEASPCRIVAFLDD
;
A
#
# COMPACT_ATOMS: atom_id res chain seq x y z
N MET A 1 13.58 21.52 -7.78
CA MET A 1 13.25 20.28 -7.05
C MET A 1 12.12 20.54 -6.07
N LYS A 2 10.90 20.21 -6.49
CA LYS A 2 9.70 20.19 -5.67
C LYS A 2 9.60 18.82 -4.98
N LEU A 3 9.25 18.81 -3.69
CA LEU A 3 8.98 17.58 -2.95
C LEU A 3 7.48 17.39 -2.83
N VAL A 4 6.97 16.20 -3.15
CA VAL A 4 5.57 15.82 -2.99
C VAL A 4 5.49 14.70 -1.95
N ASP A 5 4.70 14.94 -0.90
CA ASP A 5 4.49 13.97 0.17
C ASP A 5 3.40 12.98 -0.22
N LEU A 6 3.74 11.69 -0.34
CA LEU A 6 2.82 10.63 -0.73
C LEU A 6 2.26 9.88 0.48
N THR A 7 2.25 10.51 1.66
CA THR A 7 1.94 9.86 2.93
C THR A 7 0.66 10.40 3.54
N HIS A 8 -0.23 9.54 4.03
CA HIS A 8 -1.35 9.97 4.85
C HIS A 8 -0.87 10.49 6.22
N ILE A 9 -1.60 11.47 6.77
CA ILE A 9 -1.33 11.95 8.13
C ILE A 9 -1.69 10.84 9.13
N PHE A 10 -0.74 10.51 10.00
CA PHE A 10 -0.94 9.52 11.05
C PHE A 10 -1.64 10.13 12.27
N SER A 11 -2.64 9.43 12.82
CA SER A 11 -3.33 9.80 14.06
C SER A 11 -3.94 8.58 14.75
N ILE A 12 -4.63 8.77 15.87
CA ILE A 12 -5.41 7.70 16.51
C ILE A 12 -6.60 7.21 15.66
N HIS A 13 -6.98 7.97 14.63
CA HIS A 13 -8.01 7.59 13.66
C HIS A 13 -7.44 6.81 12.48
N THR A 14 -6.10 6.69 12.38
CA THR A 14 -5.47 5.93 11.31
C THR A 14 -5.91 4.47 11.37
N PRO A 15 -6.53 3.95 10.31
CA PRO A 15 -6.97 2.57 10.27
C PRO A 15 -5.77 1.62 10.17
N GLY A 16 -5.89 0.46 10.82
CA GLY A 16 -5.07 -0.70 10.53
C GLY A 16 -5.75 -1.58 9.48
N TRP A 17 -5.06 -2.63 9.02
CA TRP A 17 -5.69 -3.66 8.19
C TRP A 17 -6.96 -4.24 8.84
N VAL A 18 -7.89 -4.77 8.03
CA VAL A 18 -9.19 -5.27 8.52
C VAL A 18 -9.03 -6.31 9.64
N GLY A 19 -9.48 -5.92 10.84
CA GLY A 19 -9.42 -6.72 12.07
C GLY A 19 -8.13 -6.55 12.89
N TYR A 20 -7.25 -5.62 12.53
CA TYR A 20 -6.09 -5.24 13.34
C TYR A 20 -6.49 -4.22 14.41
N PRO A 21 -5.75 -4.13 15.54
CA PRO A 21 -6.01 -3.11 16.55
C PRO A 21 -5.70 -1.70 16.02
N SER A 22 -6.48 -0.70 16.44
CA SER A 22 -6.19 0.69 16.11
C SER A 22 -4.97 1.24 16.87
N PRO A 23 -4.29 2.28 16.34
CA PRO A 23 -3.23 2.98 17.06
C PRO A 23 -3.70 3.61 18.37
N LYS A 24 -2.79 3.70 19.34
CA LYS A 24 -2.99 4.38 20.62
C LYS A 24 -1.91 5.44 20.80
N LEU A 25 -2.33 6.69 20.96
CA LEU A 25 -1.45 7.80 21.31
C LEU A 25 -1.84 8.34 22.68
N SER A 26 -0.90 8.32 23.63
CA SER A 26 -1.13 8.80 24.99
C SER A 26 -0.03 9.74 25.42
N TYR A 27 -0.32 10.60 26.39
CA TYR A 27 0.69 11.46 26.99
C TYR A 27 1.37 10.72 28.14
N PHE A 28 2.69 10.61 28.06
CA PHE A 28 3.50 10.22 29.20
C PHE A 28 3.72 11.42 30.14
N GLN A 29 3.93 12.60 29.56
CA GLN A 29 4.10 13.85 30.30
C GLN A 29 3.50 15.04 29.54
N ARG A 30 2.91 15.98 30.28
CA ARG A 30 2.38 17.25 29.76
C ARG A 30 3.32 18.40 30.11
N HIS A 31 3.29 19.45 29.29
CA HIS A 31 4.13 20.64 29.49
C HIS A 31 3.95 21.27 30.87
N ALA A 32 2.72 21.29 31.41
CA ALA A 32 2.45 21.85 32.74
C ALA A 32 3.14 21.12 33.90
N THR A 33 3.59 19.88 33.71
CA THR A 33 4.26 19.10 34.76
C THR A 33 5.71 19.54 34.92
N ASN A 34 6.50 19.54 33.84
CA ASN A 34 7.96 19.79 33.89
C ASN A 34 8.49 20.68 32.73
N GLY A 35 7.64 21.45 32.04
CA GLY A 35 8.05 22.27 30.89
C GLY A 35 8.38 21.48 29.61
N ILE A 36 8.15 20.16 29.61
CA ILE A 36 8.45 19.25 28.50
C ILE A 36 7.22 18.36 28.23
N VAL A 37 6.95 18.06 26.95
CA VAL A 37 5.91 17.13 26.51
C VAL A 37 6.55 15.83 26.05
N SER A 38 5.99 14.70 26.45
CA SER A 38 6.36 13.38 25.94
C SER A 38 5.12 12.53 25.72
N GLN A 39 5.10 11.75 24.66
CA GLN A 39 3.99 10.89 24.27
C GLN A 39 4.46 9.47 24.03
N TYR A 40 3.52 8.53 24.13
CA TYR A 40 3.71 7.11 23.80
C TYR A 40 2.79 6.75 22.63
N LEU A 41 3.35 6.06 21.65
CA LEU A 41 2.64 5.54 20.49
C LEU A 41 2.74 4.01 20.49
N GLU A 42 1.59 3.34 20.50
CA GLU A 42 1.43 1.90 20.24
C GLU A 42 0.64 1.76 18.94
N THR A 43 1.18 1.04 17.96
CA THR A 43 0.53 0.86 16.66
C THR A 43 0.91 -0.50 16.07
N PRO A 44 0.00 -1.20 15.37
CA PRO A 44 0.44 -2.26 14.47
C PRO A 44 1.32 -1.66 13.35
N LEU A 45 2.22 -2.47 12.78
CA LEU A 45 3.12 -2.02 11.72
C LEU A 45 2.41 -1.83 10.38
N HIS A 46 1.27 -2.49 10.19
CA HIS A 46 0.35 -2.33 9.06
C HIS A 46 -0.80 -1.36 9.38
N ALA A 47 -0.46 -0.11 9.68
CA ALA A 47 -1.42 0.97 9.88
C ALA A 47 -1.03 2.22 9.11
N GLY A 48 -2.01 2.80 8.41
CA GLY A 48 -1.79 3.92 7.49
C GLY A 48 -0.73 3.61 6.44
N THR A 49 -0.09 4.65 5.91
CA THR A 49 1.00 4.48 4.93
C THR A 49 2.18 3.74 5.56
N HIS A 50 2.43 2.53 5.08
CA HIS A 50 3.47 1.65 5.63
C HIS A 50 4.16 0.87 4.51
N PHE A 51 5.37 0.40 4.81
CA PHE A 51 6.20 -0.40 3.92
C PHE A 51 6.27 -1.81 4.47
N ASP A 52 5.85 -2.78 3.66
CA ASP A 52 5.97 -4.19 4.01
C ASP A 52 7.35 -4.70 3.61
N GLY A 53 8.00 -5.43 4.50
CA GLY A 53 9.29 -6.08 4.26
C GLY A 53 9.12 -7.51 3.74
N GLU A 54 10.21 -8.08 3.25
CA GLU A 54 10.22 -9.47 2.73
C GLU A 54 9.76 -10.48 3.81
N MET A 55 10.18 -10.26 5.06
CA MET A 55 9.86 -11.12 6.20
C MET A 55 8.36 -11.25 6.47
N HIS A 56 7.53 -10.31 6.01
CA HIS A 56 6.08 -10.39 6.11
C HIS A 56 5.52 -11.70 5.51
N ILE A 57 6.17 -12.22 4.45
CA ILE A 57 5.77 -13.46 3.75
C ILE A 57 6.85 -14.53 3.77
N VAL A 58 8.10 -14.13 3.65
CA VAL A 58 9.23 -15.04 3.45
C VAL A 58 9.86 -15.32 4.81
N SER A 59 9.72 -16.55 5.30
CA SER A 59 10.45 -16.98 6.50
C SER A 59 11.96 -16.85 6.27
N GLY A 60 12.62 -16.03 7.09
CA GLY A 60 14.04 -15.69 6.94
C GLY A 60 14.34 -14.62 5.87
N GLY A 61 13.31 -13.95 5.33
CA GLY A 61 13.46 -12.77 4.50
C GLY A 61 14.04 -11.59 5.29
N LYS A 62 14.45 -10.54 4.58
CA LYS A 62 15.00 -9.33 5.20
C LYS A 62 13.98 -8.63 6.09
N ASP A 63 14.43 -8.16 7.25
CA ASP A 63 13.70 -7.21 8.08
C ASP A 63 13.86 -5.77 7.56
N MET A 64 13.10 -4.84 8.13
CA MET A 64 13.13 -3.44 7.72
C MET A 64 14.48 -2.75 7.95
N ALA A 65 15.27 -3.17 8.94
CA ALA A 65 16.62 -2.66 9.16
C ALA A 65 17.62 -3.10 8.07
N SER A 66 17.35 -4.22 7.39
CA SER A 66 18.22 -4.81 6.37
C SER A 66 17.98 -4.28 4.95
N VAL A 67 16.92 -3.48 4.73
CA VAL A 67 16.62 -2.93 3.40
C VAL A 67 17.52 -1.73 3.10
N PRO A 68 18.36 -1.77 2.05
CA PRO A 68 19.28 -0.67 1.77
C PRO A 68 18.56 0.54 1.16
N LEU A 69 19.03 1.74 1.48
CA LEU A 69 18.50 3.00 0.92
C LEU A 69 18.54 3.03 -0.62
N THR A 70 19.49 2.33 -1.25
CA THR A 70 19.57 2.19 -2.72
C THR A 70 18.44 1.37 -3.33
N THR A 71 17.71 0.59 -2.52
CA THR A 71 16.44 -0.04 -2.90
C THR A 71 15.28 0.90 -2.61
N LEU A 72 15.29 1.53 -1.43
CA LEU A 72 14.21 2.41 -0.97
C LEU A 72 14.08 3.72 -1.76
N CYS A 73 15.15 4.20 -2.40
CA CYS A 73 15.16 5.44 -3.17
C CYS A 73 15.71 5.20 -4.58
N ARG A 74 14.83 5.22 -5.59
CA ARG A 74 15.14 4.92 -6.99
C ARG A 74 14.26 5.71 -7.94
N GLU A 75 14.67 5.78 -9.21
CA GLU A 75 13.80 6.24 -10.28
C GLU A 75 12.56 5.36 -10.39
N GLY A 76 11.45 5.96 -10.76
CA GLY A 76 10.18 5.26 -10.88
C GLY A 76 9.13 6.08 -11.60
N VAL A 77 7.91 5.55 -11.61
CA VAL A 77 6.74 6.18 -12.22
C VAL A 77 5.55 6.17 -11.28
N ILE A 78 4.77 7.25 -11.31
CA ILE A 78 3.49 7.35 -10.62
C ILE A 78 2.40 7.34 -11.67
N VAL A 79 1.70 6.22 -11.81
CA VAL A 79 0.79 5.97 -12.92
C VAL A 79 -0.64 6.15 -12.46
N ASP A 80 -1.36 7.08 -13.09
CA ASP A 80 -2.77 7.33 -12.79
C ASP A 80 -3.67 6.38 -13.58
N LEU A 81 -4.31 5.47 -12.85
CA LEU A 81 -5.25 4.47 -13.36
C LEU A 81 -6.70 4.82 -12.99
N SER A 82 -6.93 5.95 -12.31
CA SER A 82 -8.19 6.24 -11.62
C SER A 82 -9.43 6.28 -12.52
N ASP A 83 -9.25 6.56 -13.81
CA ASP A 83 -10.31 6.56 -14.83
C ASP A 83 -10.78 5.15 -15.24
N GLU A 84 -10.03 4.11 -14.92
CA GLU A 84 -10.37 2.70 -15.17
C GLU A 84 -10.69 1.93 -13.87
N MET A 85 -10.81 2.61 -12.74
CA MET A 85 -10.99 1.98 -11.43
C MET A 85 -12.41 2.22 -10.88
N ASP A 86 -13.05 1.11 -10.51
CA ASP A 86 -14.32 1.06 -9.77
C ASP A 86 -14.19 -0.04 -8.70
N ASP A 87 -15.24 -0.24 -7.91
CA ASP A 87 -15.26 -1.22 -6.83
C ASP A 87 -14.87 -2.60 -7.36
N TRP A 88 -13.85 -3.19 -6.72
CA TRP A 88 -13.28 -4.49 -7.10
C TRP A 88 -12.70 -4.56 -8.52
N SER A 89 -12.26 -3.43 -9.09
CA SER A 89 -11.46 -3.45 -10.31
C SER A 89 -10.16 -4.23 -10.12
N VAL A 90 -9.69 -4.87 -11.19
CA VAL A 90 -8.41 -5.59 -11.19
C VAL A 90 -7.38 -4.76 -11.96
N ILE A 91 -6.29 -4.41 -11.29
CA ILE A 91 -5.18 -3.68 -11.90
C ILE A 91 -4.41 -4.63 -12.83
N LYS A 92 -4.25 -4.24 -14.09
CA LYS A 92 -3.56 -5.04 -15.12
C LYS A 92 -2.27 -4.37 -15.60
N PRO A 93 -1.21 -5.13 -15.90
CA PRO A 93 0.05 -4.60 -16.44
C PRO A 93 -0.13 -3.67 -17.63
N LYS A 94 -1.04 -4.02 -18.56
CA LYS A 94 -1.30 -3.23 -19.77
C LYS A 94 -1.81 -1.82 -19.46
N GLN A 95 -2.66 -1.66 -18.44
CA GLN A 95 -3.16 -0.34 -18.05
C GLN A 95 -2.02 0.58 -17.60
N VAL A 96 -0.99 0.00 -16.97
CA VAL A 96 0.21 0.69 -16.52
C VAL A 96 1.09 1.08 -17.70
N THR A 97 1.40 0.12 -18.58
CA THR A 97 2.32 0.32 -19.71
C THR A 97 1.72 1.13 -20.86
N ASP A 98 0.40 1.21 -20.98
CA ASP A 98 -0.28 2.08 -21.93
C ASP A 98 -0.17 3.57 -21.54
N ARG A 99 0.09 3.87 -20.26
CA ARG A 99 0.17 5.24 -19.74
C ARG A 99 1.61 5.73 -19.56
N MET A 100 2.50 4.85 -19.09
CA MET A 100 3.88 5.22 -18.79
C MET A 100 4.87 4.13 -19.17
N GLU A 101 6.06 4.56 -19.63
CA GLU A 101 7.19 3.65 -19.83
C GLU A 101 7.78 3.24 -18.46
N VAL A 102 7.65 1.96 -18.14
CA VAL A 102 8.25 1.32 -16.96
C VAL A 102 9.56 0.65 -17.39
N LYS A 103 10.65 0.92 -16.65
CA LYS A 103 11.97 0.33 -16.85
C LYS A 103 12.22 -0.74 -15.79
N GLN A 104 13.10 -1.68 -16.11
CA GLN A 104 13.48 -2.69 -15.12
C GLN A 104 14.15 -2.07 -13.90
N GLY A 105 13.75 -2.49 -12.70
CA GLY A 105 14.28 -1.93 -11.45
C GLY A 105 13.70 -0.56 -11.07
N ASP A 106 12.64 -0.10 -11.74
CA ASP A 106 11.90 1.08 -11.32
C ASP A 106 11.09 0.82 -10.04
N ILE A 107 10.75 1.91 -9.37
CA ILE A 107 9.60 1.96 -8.46
C ILE A 107 8.33 2.23 -9.27
N VAL A 108 7.21 1.58 -8.94
CA VAL A 108 5.92 1.85 -9.57
C VAL A 108 4.86 2.14 -8.52
N VAL A 109 4.26 3.33 -8.59
CA VAL A 109 3.09 3.70 -7.79
C VAL A 109 1.84 3.57 -8.66
N PHE A 110 0.93 2.68 -8.25
CA PHE A 110 -0.38 2.51 -8.85
C PHE A 110 -1.36 3.46 -8.17
N HIS A 111 -1.65 4.60 -8.81
CA HIS A 111 -2.70 5.50 -8.34
C HIS A 111 -4.04 5.08 -8.92
N THR A 112 -4.92 4.57 -8.07
CA THR A 112 -6.29 4.19 -8.43
C THR A 112 -7.31 5.28 -8.08
N GLY A 113 -6.85 6.32 -7.38
CA GLY A 113 -7.67 7.38 -6.82
C GLY A 113 -8.39 6.99 -5.53
N TRP A 114 -8.21 5.77 -5.02
CA TRP A 114 -8.89 5.30 -3.80
C TRP A 114 -8.52 6.11 -2.55
N HIS A 115 -7.36 6.79 -2.55
CA HIS A 115 -6.94 7.65 -1.45
C HIS A 115 -7.99 8.71 -1.06
N ARG A 116 -8.93 9.07 -1.94
CA ARG A 116 -10.05 9.98 -1.65
C ARG A 116 -11.05 9.44 -0.63
N PHE A 117 -11.19 8.12 -0.53
CA PHE A 117 -12.07 7.44 0.43
C PHE A 117 -11.38 7.14 1.77
N TYR A 118 -10.08 7.43 1.90
CA TYR A 118 -9.32 7.19 3.12
C TYR A 118 -9.84 8.03 4.30
N ASN A 119 -9.61 7.55 5.53
CA ASN A 119 -10.02 8.24 6.75
C ASN A 119 -9.53 9.70 6.80
N GLY A 120 -10.44 10.62 7.16
CA GLY A 120 -10.18 12.04 7.26
C GLY A 120 -10.27 12.81 5.93
N ARG A 121 -10.63 12.16 4.82
CA ARG A 121 -10.84 12.81 3.51
C ARG A 121 -12.31 13.22 3.32
N PRO A 122 -12.62 14.18 2.43
CA PRO A 122 -14.00 14.63 2.22
C PRO A 122 -14.97 13.53 1.74
N GLU A 123 -14.46 12.55 1.02
CA GLU A 123 -15.21 11.40 0.50
C GLU A 123 -15.01 10.14 1.35
N GLU A 124 -14.60 10.27 2.62
CA GLU A 124 -14.32 9.13 3.50
C GLU A 124 -15.42 8.05 3.45
N ASP A 125 -14.99 6.84 3.10
CA ASP A 125 -15.81 5.61 3.10
C ASP A 125 -14.87 4.44 3.40
N GLU A 126 -14.73 4.13 4.68
CA GLU A 126 -13.81 3.10 5.16
C GLU A 126 -14.16 1.70 4.61
N GLU A 127 -15.44 1.39 4.44
CA GLU A 127 -15.85 0.11 3.86
C GLU A 127 -15.47 0.02 2.39
N ARG A 128 -15.69 1.09 1.62
CA ARG A 128 -15.24 1.13 0.23
C ARG A 128 -13.72 1.10 0.13
N TYR A 129 -13.02 1.80 1.03
CA TYR A 129 -11.56 1.88 1.03
C TYR A 129 -10.89 0.54 1.31
N PHE A 130 -11.43 -0.26 2.24
CA PHE A 130 -10.82 -1.55 2.60
C PHE A 130 -11.47 -2.75 1.91
N LEU A 131 -12.78 -2.75 1.69
CA LEU A 131 -13.50 -3.96 1.25
C LEU A 131 -13.75 -4.00 -0.25
N ARG A 132 -13.71 -2.83 -0.91
CA ARG A 132 -14.08 -2.66 -2.32
C ARG A 132 -12.98 -2.03 -3.18
N HIS A 133 -11.77 -1.85 -2.64
CA HIS A 133 -10.70 -1.25 -3.41
C HIS A 133 -10.27 -2.09 -4.63
N PRO A 134 -9.73 -1.44 -5.68
CA PRO A 134 -9.03 -2.14 -6.73
C PRO A 134 -7.77 -2.81 -6.18
N GLY A 135 -7.35 -3.89 -6.83
CA GLY A 135 -6.10 -4.55 -6.47
C GLY A 135 -5.55 -5.41 -7.60
N GLY A 136 -4.33 -5.90 -7.39
CA GLY A 136 -3.66 -6.77 -8.34
C GLY A 136 -4.14 -8.22 -8.26
N ASP A 137 -3.86 -8.94 -9.33
CA ASP A 137 -3.99 -10.39 -9.41
C ASP A 137 -2.64 -11.03 -9.76
N ARG A 138 -2.66 -12.35 -10.00
CA ARG A 138 -1.50 -13.11 -10.42
C ARG A 138 -0.77 -12.51 -11.63
N SER A 139 -1.51 -12.01 -12.62
CA SER A 139 -0.90 -11.44 -13.83
C SER A 139 -0.09 -10.18 -13.54
N LEU A 140 -0.57 -9.33 -12.62
CA LEU A 140 0.18 -8.17 -12.17
C LEU A 140 1.39 -8.58 -11.33
N ALA A 141 1.21 -9.54 -10.42
CA ALA A 141 2.29 -10.03 -9.57
C ALA A 141 3.46 -10.63 -10.37
N GLU A 142 3.16 -11.42 -11.41
CA GLU A 142 4.16 -12.01 -12.30
C GLU A 142 4.88 -10.95 -13.14
N TRP A 143 4.15 -9.95 -13.63
CA TRP A 143 4.73 -8.82 -14.35
C TRP A 143 5.68 -7.98 -13.47
N ILE A 144 5.33 -7.75 -12.20
CA ILE A 144 6.22 -7.06 -11.24
C ILE A 144 7.56 -7.79 -11.12
N VAL A 145 7.53 -9.13 -11.04
CA VAL A 145 8.72 -9.97 -10.98
C VAL A 145 9.51 -9.93 -12.29
N GLU A 146 8.84 -10.02 -13.44
CA GLU A 146 9.48 -9.93 -14.76
C GLU A 146 10.23 -8.61 -14.94
N MET A 147 9.60 -7.51 -14.52
CA MET A 147 10.19 -6.17 -14.58
C MET A 147 11.26 -5.95 -13.50
N LYS A 148 11.43 -6.87 -12.55
CA LYS A 148 12.39 -6.74 -11.44
C LYS A 148 12.25 -5.40 -10.74
N LEU A 149 11.02 -4.95 -10.53
CA LEU A 149 10.76 -3.66 -9.88
C LEU A 149 11.46 -3.62 -8.52
N ALA A 150 11.84 -2.43 -8.08
CA ALA A 150 12.49 -2.28 -6.78
C ALA A 150 11.49 -2.52 -5.63
N TRP A 151 10.33 -1.89 -5.75
CA TRP A 151 9.15 -2.08 -4.93
C TRP A 151 7.97 -1.36 -5.60
N THR A 152 6.75 -1.68 -5.18
CA THR A 152 5.53 -1.03 -5.69
C THR A 152 4.79 -0.27 -4.59
N ALA A 153 3.89 0.62 -4.96
CA ALA A 153 2.97 1.22 -4.01
C ALA A 153 1.56 1.31 -4.58
N VAL A 154 0.56 1.26 -3.71
CA VAL A 154 -0.84 1.45 -4.09
C VAL A 154 -1.53 2.40 -3.11
N ASP A 155 -2.47 3.19 -3.62
CA ASP A 155 -3.27 4.12 -2.82
C ASP A 155 -4.53 3.48 -2.20
N CYS A 156 -4.46 2.17 -1.98
CA CYS A 156 -5.51 1.30 -1.44
C CYS A 156 -5.08 0.69 -0.10
N GLY A 157 -6.05 0.10 0.61
CA GLY A 157 -5.79 -0.63 1.85
C GLY A 157 -4.91 -1.88 1.67
N SER A 158 -4.82 -2.43 0.45
CA SER A 158 -3.83 -3.45 0.08
C SER A 158 -3.46 -3.45 -1.40
N GLY A 159 -2.27 -3.96 -1.74
CA GLY A 159 -1.88 -4.29 -3.11
C GLY A 159 -2.67 -5.47 -3.73
N ASP A 160 -3.13 -6.41 -2.90
CA ASP A 160 -3.97 -7.53 -3.33
C ASP A 160 -5.42 -7.10 -3.56
N HIS A 161 -6.08 -7.69 -4.55
CA HIS A 161 -7.53 -7.54 -4.68
C HIS A 161 -8.25 -8.02 -3.39
N PRO A 162 -9.26 -7.32 -2.85
CA PRO A 162 -9.89 -7.66 -1.56
C PRO A 162 -10.38 -9.12 -1.45
N MET A 163 -10.92 -9.67 -2.54
CA MET A 163 -11.39 -11.06 -2.60
C MET A 163 -10.26 -12.10 -2.61
N ASN A 164 -9.02 -11.64 -2.83
CA ASN A 164 -7.80 -12.42 -2.72
C ASN A 164 -7.10 -12.27 -1.36
N THR A 165 -7.80 -11.77 -0.34
CA THR A 165 -7.26 -11.59 1.02
C THR A 165 -8.16 -12.25 2.07
N THR A 166 -7.78 -12.14 3.35
CA THR A 166 -8.66 -12.56 4.46
C THR A 166 -9.99 -11.81 4.52
N ILE A 167 -10.17 -10.69 3.81
CA ILE A 167 -11.46 -9.97 3.78
C ILE A 167 -12.59 -10.92 3.36
N ARG A 168 -12.34 -11.81 2.40
CA ARG A 168 -13.35 -12.74 1.88
C ARG A 168 -13.95 -13.65 2.96
N THR A 169 -13.24 -13.88 4.07
CA THR A 169 -13.71 -14.68 5.22
C THR A 169 -14.07 -13.82 6.42
N LYS A 170 -13.31 -12.74 6.70
CA LYS A 170 -13.56 -11.82 7.83
C LYS A 170 -14.80 -10.94 7.62
N ARG A 171 -15.12 -10.60 6.37
CA ARG A 171 -16.28 -9.79 5.95
C ARG A 171 -17.10 -10.57 4.92
N PRO A 172 -17.80 -11.63 5.35
CA PRO A 172 -18.56 -12.50 4.44
C PRO A 172 -19.74 -11.77 3.78
N ASP A 173 -20.17 -10.64 4.33
CA ASP A 173 -21.11 -9.72 3.72
C ASP A 173 -20.55 -9.03 2.47
N ALA A 174 -19.31 -8.53 2.52
CA ALA A 174 -18.62 -7.98 1.34
C ALA A 174 -18.44 -9.04 0.24
N THR A 175 -18.10 -10.27 0.62
CA THR A 175 -18.04 -11.42 -0.30
C THR A 175 -19.37 -11.64 -1.02
N ARG A 176 -20.50 -11.66 -0.28
CA ARG A 176 -21.83 -11.83 -0.89
C ARG A 176 -22.19 -10.68 -1.82
N GLU A 177 -21.79 -9.45 -1.48
CA GLU A 177 -22.01 -8.29 -2.33
C GLU A 177 -21.22 -8.38 -3.64
N TYR A 178 -19.93 -8.75 -3.55
CA TYR A 178 -19.09 -9.02 -4.71
C TYR A 178 -19.71 -10.08 -5.62
N GLU A 179 -20.09 -11.24 -5.07
CA GLU A 179 -20.67 -12.33 -5.86
C GLU A 179 -21.96 -11.91 -6.55
N LYS A 180 -22.79 -11.11 -5.88
CA LYS A 180 -24.02 -10.56 -6.45
C LYS A 180 -23.73 -9.59 -7.58
N ARG A 181 -22.74 -8.69 -7.43
CA ARG A 181 -22.38 -7.69 -8.45
C ARG A 181 -21.71 -8.33 -9.67
N MET A 182 -20.80 -9.28 -9.45
CA MET A 182 -20.03 -9.91 -10.51
C MET A 182 -20.75 -11.10 -11.17
N GLY A 183 -21.79 -11.66 -10.53
CA GLY A 183 -22.53 -12.80 -11.06
C GLY A 183 -21.72 -14.10 -11.08
N THR A 184 -20.69 -14.21 -10.23
CA THR A 184 -19.78 -15.36 -10.13
C THR A 184 -19.43 -15.64 -8.67
N LYS A 185 -18.95 -16.84 -8.35
CA LYS A 185 -18.45 -17.16 -7.02
C LYS A 185 -17.03 -16.65 -6.83
N VAL A 186 -16.71 -16.20 -5.61
CA VAL A 186 -15.37 -15.70 -5.30
C VAL A 186 -14.31 -16.73 -5.62
N ASN A 187 -14.51 -18.00 -5.24
CA ASN A 187 -13.53 -19.06 -5.48
C ASN A 187 -13.33 -19.42 -6.96
N ASP A 188 -14.26 -19.04 -7.85
CA ASP A 188 -14.12 -19.29 -9.29
C ASP A 188 -13.18 -18.27 -9.96
N VAL A 189 -13.04 -17.08 -9.36
CA VAL A 189 -12.20 -15.98 -9.86
C VAL A 189 -10.92 -15.82 -9.03
N TRP A 190 -11.02 -16.04 -7.73
CA TRP A 190 -9.98 -15.83 -6.71
C TRP A 190 -9.75 -17.14 -5.95
N PRO A 191 -9.03 -18.11 -6.55
CA PRO A 191 -8.78 -19.41 -5.93
C PRO A 191 -7.94 -19.26 -4.66
N GLU A 192 -8.11 -20.18 -3.70
CA GLU A 192 -7.42 -20.10 -2.40
C GLU A 192 -5.90 -20.17 -2.50
N ASP A 193 -5.39 -20.85 -3.53
CA ASP A 193 -3.95 -20.96 -3.81
C ASP A 193 -3.33 -19.59 -4.11
N ASP A 194 -4.13 -18.66 -4.62
CA ASP A 194 -3.71 -17.30 -4.94
C ASP A 194 -3.87 -16.33 -3.77
N LEU A 195 -4.40 -16.75 -2.61
CA LEU A 195 -4.60 -15.85 -1.47
C LEU A 195 -3.32 -15.05 -1.14
N PHE A 196 -3.41 -13.73 -1.17
CA PHE A 196 -2.30 -12.78 -1.05
C PHE A 196 -1.24 -12.90 -2.16
N VAL A 197 -1.64 -13.05 -3.43
CA VAL A 197 -0.71 -13.27 -4.56
C VAL A 197 0.24 -12.09 -4.75
N MET A 198 -0.22 -10.86 -4.52
CA MET A 198 0.59 -9.65 -4.67
C MET A 198 1.65 -9.51 -3.59
N HIS A 199 1.46 -10.16 -2.44
CA HIS A 199 2.53 -10.35 -1.47
C HIS A 199 3.37 -11.60 -1.82
N ARG A 200 2.72 -12.74 -2.04
CA ARG A 200 3.35 -14.07 -2.15
C ARG A 200 4.30 -14.23 -3.32
N VAL A 201 3.98 -13.69 -4.48
CA VAL A 201 4.80 -13.84 -5.69
C VAL A 201 5.96 -12.84 -5.69
N PRO A 202 5.74 -11.52 -5.55
CA PRO A 202 6.82 -10.54 -5.59
C PRO A 202 7.77 -10.60 -4.40
N PHE A 203 7.28 -10.83 -3.17
CA PHE A 203 8.14 -10.78 -1.99
C PHE A 203 9.15 -11.93 -1.97
N ARG A 204 8.77 -13.09 -2.54
CA ARG A 204 9.71 -14.21 -2.74
C ARG A 204 10.82 -13.90 -3.75
N ALA A 205 10.60 -12.93 -4.63
CA ALA A 205 11.61 -12.38 -5.53
C ALA A 205 12.36 -11.18 -4.91
N GLY A 206 12.09 -10.82 -3.66
CA GLY A 206 12.68 -9.66 -2.98
C GLY A 206 12.08 -8.31 -3.41
N ILE A 207 10.89 -8.32 -4.01
CA ILE A 207 10.17 -7.13 -4.45
C ILE A 207 9.00 -6.91 -3.51
N THR A 208 9.07 -5.86 -2.70
CA THR A 208 8.09 -5.56 -1.66
C THR A 208 7.19 -4.38 -2.04
N HIS A 209 6.29 -3.94 -1.15
CA HIS A 209 5.40 -2.84 -1.47
C HIS A 209 5.07 -1.89 -0.31
N VAL A 210 4.44 -0.78 -0.68
CA VAL A 210 3.81 0.19 0.21
C VAL A 210 2.30 0.14 0.00
N GLU A 211 1.56 0.09 1.10
CA GLU A 211 0.11 0.17 1.09
C GLU A 211 -0.36 1.48 1.75
N ASN A 212 -1.62 1.85 1.51
CA ASN A 212 -2.22 3.09 1.98
C ASN A 212 -1.40 4.33 1.56
N LEU A 213 -0.90 4.37 0.32
CA LEU A 213 -0.28 5.57 -0.22
C LEU A 213 -1.33 6.67 -0.40
N GLY A 214 -0.95 7.94 -0.23
CA GLY A 214 -1.89 9.04 -0.39
C GLY A 214 -1.22 10.40 -0.32
N GLY A 215 -1.63 11.21 0.66
CA GLY A 215 -1.12 12.58 0.82
C GLY A 215 -1.46 13.47 -0.38
N ASP A 216 -0.42 14.01 -1.01
CA ASP A 216 -0.45 14.93 -2.14
C ASP A 216 -0.18 14.24 -3.49
N VAL A 217 -0.41 12.93 -3.60
CA VAL A 217 -0.10 12.10 -4.79
C VAL A 217 -0.59 12.69 -6.12
N GLU A 218 -1.74 13.37 -6.12
CA GLU A 218 -2.30 14.04 -7.30
C GLU A 218 -1.35 15.07 -7.93
N GLN A 219 -0.41 15.63 -7.16
CA GLN A 219 0.57 16.59 -7.64
C GLN A 219 1.73 15.97 -8.44
N ALA A 220 1.80 14.64 -8.49
CA ALA A 220 2.89 13.89 -9.12
C ALA A 220 2.42 12.83 -10.14
N LEU A 221 1.13 12.81 -10.49
CA LEU A 221 0.55 11.83 -11.42
C LEU A 221 1.16 11.90 -12.82
N ASN A 222 1.33 10.72 -13.41
CA ASN A 222 1.86 10.50 -14.74
C ASN A 222 3.26 11.10 -14.94
N LYS A 223 4.09 11.07 -13.89
CA LYS A 223 5.49 11.53 -13.92
C LYS A 223 6.46 10.40 -13.65
N ARG A 224 7.59 10.47 -14.35
CA ARG A 224 8.82 9.78 -13.97
C ARG A 224 9.62 10.69 -13.05
N CYS A 225 10.06 10.16 -11.92
CA CYS A 225 10.86 10.90 -10.96
C CYS A 225 11.61 9.96 -10.02
N LEU A 226 12.52 10.52 -9.23
CA LEU A 226 13.06 9.85 -8.06
C LEU A 226 11.96 9.72 -7.00
N ILE A 227 11.76 8.50 -6.50
CA ILE A 227 10.79 8.19 -5.46
C ILE A 227 11.54 7.54 -4.30
N GLY A 228 11.29 8.03 -3.08
CA GLY A 228 11.93 7.55 -1.86
C GLY A 228 10.92 7.07 -0.83
N ALA A 229 11.18 5.91 -0.24
CA ALA A 229 10.51 5.40 0.95
C ALA A 229 11.44 5.51 2.16
N PHE A 230 10.94 6.04 3.28
CA PHE A 230 11.71 6.25 4.51
C PHE A 230 11.04 5.57 5.70
N PRO A 231 11.10 4.22 5.79
CA PRO A 231 10.60 3.48 6.93
C PRO A 231 11.54 3.61 8.14
N ILE A 232 11.02 3.36 9.34
CA ILE A 232 11.84 3.15 10.53
C ILE A 232 12.62 1.83 10.33
N PRO A 233 13.96 1.82 10.47
CA PRO A 233 14.76 0.61 10.34
C PRO A 233 14.61 -0.26 11.59
N ILE A 234 13.55 -1.08 11.64
CA ILE A 234 13.24 -1.94 12.78
C ILE A 234 13.96 -3.29 12.58
N GLU A 235 14.89 -3.63 13.48
CA GLU A 235 15.49 -4.96 13.55
C GLU A 235 14.40 -5.97 13.96
N GLY A 236 14.24 -7.03 13.16
CA GLY A 236 13.14 -7.99 13.31
C GLY A 236 11.74 -7.41 12.98
N GLY A 237 11.65 -6.24 12.35
CA GLY A 237 10.39 -5.68 11.86
C GLY A 237 10.03 -6.24 10.50
N GLU A 238 8.83 -6.81 10.37
CA GLU A 238 8.31 -7.32 9.09
C GLU A 238 7.65 -6.24 8.22
N ALA A 239 7.28 -5.11 8.82
CA ALA A 239 6.81 -3.91 8.15
C ALA A 239 7.22 -2.66 8.97
N SER A 240 6.98 -1.47 8.44
CA SER A 240 7.18 -0.22 9.18
C SER A 240 6.28 0.90 8.65
N PRO A 241 5.73 1.76 9.53
CA PRO A 241 5.24 3.07 9.12
C PRO A 241 6.29 3.79 8.28
N CYS A 242 5.87 4.44 7.21
CA CYS A 242 6.79 4.91 6.19
C CYS A 242 6.38 6.28 5.66
N ARG A 243 7.35 7.20 5.57
CA ARG A 243 7.17 8.45 4.82
C ARG A 243 7.59 8.21 3.37
N ILE A 244 6.72 8.50 2.43
CA ILE A 244 7.00 8.36 1.00
C ILE A 244 7.06 9.74 0.35
N VAL A 245 8.08 9.97 -0.48
CA VAL A 245 8.31 11.27 -1.13
C VAL A 245 8.63 11.06 -2.61
N ALA A 246 7.98 11.85 -3.47
CA ALA A 246 8.41 12.04 -4.85
C ALA A 246 9.21 13.33 -5.00
N PHE A 247 10.33 13.25 -5.71
CA PHE A 247 11.24 14.37 -5.97
C PHE A 247 11.10 14.79 -7.44
N LEU A 248 10.40 15.89 -7.68
CA LEU A 248 10.13 16.39 -9.03
C LEU A 248 11.15 17.48 -9.40
N ASP A 249 11.73 17.40 -10.59
CA ASP A 249 12.74 18.35 -11.07
C ASP A 249 12.17 19.68 -11.58
N ASP A 250 10.85 19.71 -11.80
CA ASP A 250 10.05 20.83 -12.28
C ASP A 250 10.13 22.09 -11.38
#